data_AF-A0A3A8SK97-F1
#
_entry.id   AF-A0A3A8SK97-F1
#
_cell.length_a   1.000
_cell.length_b   1.000
_cell.length_c   1.000
_cell.angle_alpha   90.00
_cell.angle_beta   90.00
_cell.angle_gamma   90.00
#
_symmetry.space_group_name_H-M   'P 1'
#
loop_
_entity.id
_entity.type
_entity.pdbx_description
1 polymer ?
#
loop_
_entity_poly.entity_id
_entity_poly.type
_entity_poly.pdbx_seq_one_letter_code
_entity_poly.pdbx_strand_id
1 'polypeptide(L)'
;ADIIAERHTVPNSLNGNPFLGAMARAPLDFFWRAPGVNTEARHKFSMNTCSGCHSGETQTEFLHVAPRVAGKAAVLSPYLKGTTVTDPVTHATRVFDDLGRRADDLKALVCPSATQLKSGGVAPSNLPPARV
;
A
#
# COMPACT_ATOMS: atom_id res chain seq x y z
N ALA A 1 -2.77 1.18 -17.86
CA ALA A 1 -1.40 1.67 -17.66
C ALA A 1 -1.27 2.51 -16.38
N ASP A 2 -2.11 3.52 -16.18
CA ASP A 2 -1.96 4.46 -15.06
C ASP A 2 -2.18 3.87 -13.67
N ILE A 3 -3.06 2.88 -13.51
CA ILE A 3 -3.20 2.17 -12.23
C ILE A 3 -1.91 1.44 -11.86
N ILE A 4 -1.30 0.73 -12.82
CA ILE A 4 -0.04 -0.01 -12.61
C ILE A 4 1.10 0.95 -12.27
N ALA A 5 1.11 2.12 -12.91
CA ALA A 5 2.06 3.19 -12.65
C ALA A 5 1.68 4.07 -11.44
N GLU A 6 0.58 3.78 -10.75
CA GLU A 6 0.06 4.56 -9.61
C GLU A 6 -0.17 6.05 -9.88
N ARG A 7 -0.54 6.41 -11.11
CA ARG A 7 -0.85 7.79 -11.52
C ARG A 7 -2.35 8.01 -11.80
N HIS A 8 -3.19 7.14 -11.27
CA HIS A 8 -4.63 7.20 -11.47
C HIS A 8 -5.30 8.09 -10.42
N THR A 9 -6.35 8.80 -10.82
CA THR A 9 -7.24 9.51 -9.89
C THR A 9 -8.51 8.69 -9.72
N VAL A 10 -8.86 8.37 -8.47
CA VAL A 10 -10.12 7.71 -8.13
C VAL A 10 -11.25 8.73 -8.28
N PRO A 11 -12.27 8.48 -9.12
CA PRO A 11 -13.36 9.43 -9.30
C PRO A 11 -14.22 9.55 -8.03
N ASN A 12 -14.87 10.70 -7.86
CA ASN A 12 -15.77 10.93 -6.71
C ASN A 12 -16.98 9.99 -6.71
N SER A 13 -17.40 9.52 -7.89
CA SER A 13 -18.53 8.61 -8.07
C SER A 13 -18.27 7.52 -9.11
N LEU A 14 -18.95 6.39 -8.94
CA LEU A 14 -19.00 5.27 -9.87
C LEU A 14 -20.46 4.83 -10.04
N ASN A 15 -20.97 4.85 -11.27
CA ASN A 15 -22.38 4.55 -11.58
C ASN A 15 -23.37 5.36 -10.71
N GLY A 16 -23.07 6.64 -10.48
CA GLY A 16 -23.91 7.53 -9.67
C GLY A 16 -23.76 7.39 -8.15
N ASN A 17 -22.95 6.45 -7.65
CA ASN A 17 -22.73 6.24 -6.22
C ASN A 17 -21.39 6.84 -5.76
N PRO A 18 -21.27 7.36 -4.53
CA PRO A 18 -20.00 7.81 -3.96
C PRO A 18 -18.93 6.71 -3.99
N PHE A 19 -17.73 7.03 -4.44
CA PHE A 19 -16.66 6.06 -4.66
C PHE A 19 -15.35 6.35 -3.89
N LEU A 20 -15.09 7.61 -3.53
CA LEU A 20 -13.81 8.05 -2.97
C LEU A 20 -13.50 7.63 -1.53
N GLY A 21 -14.44 7.00 -0.83
CA GLY A 21 -14.35 6.78 0.63
C GLY A 21 -14.36 5.32 1.03
N ALA A 22 -13.59 4.46 0.36
CA ALA A 22 -13.48 3.04 0.70
C ALA A 22 -13.47 2.81 2.23
N MET A 23 -14.16 1.78 2.70
CA MET A 23 -14.34 1.53 4.14
C MET A 23 -13.15 0.77 4.73
N ALA A 24 -12.50 1.30 5.78
CA ALA A 24 -11.42 0.58 6.46
C ALA A 24 -11.89 -0.68 7.22
N ARG A 25 -13.19 -0.78 7.50
CA ARG A 25 -13.83 -1.96 8.06
C ARG A 25 -14.57 -2.69 6.95
N ALA A 26 -13.89 -3.66 6.34
CA ALA A 26 -14.45 -4.58 5.34
C ALA A 26 -14.33 -6.03 5.86
N PRO A 27 -15.07 -7.00 5.30
CA PRO A 27 -14.82 -8.41 5.52
C PRO A 27 -13.34 -8.75 5.24
N LEU A 28 -12.73 -9.63 6.04
CA LEU A 28 -11.29 -9.92 5.93
C LEU A 28 -10.89 -10.48 4.56
N ASP A 29 -11.83 -11.13 3.87
CA ASP A 29 -11.67 -11.69 2.53
C ASP A 29 -12.08 -10.73 1.41
N PHE A 30 -12.40 -9.47 1.73
CA PHE A 30 -12.74 -8.47 0.72
C PHE A 30 -11.53 -8.14 -0.16
N PHE A 31 -11.77 -7.97 -1.45
CA PHE A 31 -10.84 -7.36 -2.40
C PHE A 31 -11.65 -6.86 -3.60
N TRP A 32 -11.09 -5.91 -4.34
CA TRP A 32 -11.75 -5.42 -5.54
C TRP A 32 -11.76 -6.48 -6.64
N ARG A 33 -12.94 -7.00 -6.98
CA ARG A 33 -13.14 -7.93 -8.09
C ARG A 33 -13.40 -7.14 -9.37
N ALA A 34 -12.52 -7.32 -10.35
CA ALA A 34 -12.63 -6.65 -11.65
C ALA A 34 -12.35 -7.65 -12.79
N PRO A 35 -13.34 -8.46 -13.21
CA PRO A 35 -13.20 -9.40 -14.32
C PRO A 35 -12.74 -8.69 -15.60
N GLY A 36 -11.81 -9.30 -16.34
CA GLY A 36 -11.27 -8.73 -17.58
C GLY A 36 -10.26 -7.59 -17.39
N VAL A 37 -10.00 -7.15 -16.15
CA VAL A 37 -8.93 -6.19 -15.84
C VAL A 37 -7.64 -6.94 -15.53
N ASN A 38 -6.51 -6.34 -15.91
CA ASN A 38 -5.18 -6.85 -15.56
C ASN A 38 -5.06 -7.09 -14.04
N THR A 39 -4.58 -8.28 -13.65
CA THR A 39 -4.57 -8.73 -12.25
C THR A 39 -3.67 -7.89 -11.34
N GLU A 40 -2.58 -7.34 -11.88
CA GLU A 40 -1.67 -6.43 -11.19
C GLU A 40 -2.31 -5.05 -11.01
N ALA A 41 -2.99 -4.54 -12.05
CA ALA A 41 -3.75 -3.29 -11.92
C ALA A 41 -4.83 -3.42 -10.84
N ARG A 42 -5.55 -4.55 -10.78
CA ARG A 42 -6.53 -4.82 -9.73
C ARG A 42 -5.89 -4.86 -8.35
N HIS A 43 -4.78 -5.57 -8.19
CA HIS A 43 -4.08 -5.67 -6.90
C HIS A 43 -3.65 -4.28 -6.40
N LYS A 44 -2.97 -3.49 -7.26
CA LYS A 44 -2.53 -2.14 -6.94
C LYS A 44 -3.69 -1.20 -6.63
N PHE A 45 -4.79 -1.28 -7.39
CA PHE A 45 -6.00 -0.52 -7.06
C PHE A 45 -6.52 -0.90 -5.67
N SER A 46 -6.60 -2.20 -5.38
CA SER A 46 -7.13 -2.72 -4.11
C SER A 46 -6.29 -2.26 -2.91
N MET A 47 -4.97 -2.39 -3.00
CA MET A 47 -4.02 -1.92 -1.99
C MET A 47 -4.01 -0.40 -1.79
N ASN A 48 -4.35 0.38 -2.81
CA ASN A 48 -4.46 1.84 -2.73
C ASN A 48 -5.85 2.31 -2.27
N THR A 49 -6.69 1.40 -1.76
CA THR A 49 -7.98 1.74 -1.12
C THR A 49 -8.02 1.23 0.32
N CYS A 50 -8.68 1.97 1.21
CA CYS A 50 -8.81 1.58 2.62
C CYS A 50 -9.45 0.18 2.76
N SER A 51 -10.44 -0.15 1.94
CA SER A 51 -11.12 -1.44 2.03
C SER A 51 -10.23 -2.59 1.58
N GLY A 52 -9.50 -2.49 0.47
CA GLY A 52 -8.63 -3.57 0.00
C GLY A 52 -7.35 -3.73 0.83
N CYS A 53 -6.75 -2.62 1.28
CA CYS A 53 -5.56 -2.67 2.13
C CYS A 53 -5.87 -3.25 3.52
N HIS A 54 -7.00 -2.89 4.14
CA HIS A 54 -7.44 -3.42 5.44
C HIS A 54 -8.28 -4.72 5.33
N SER A 55 -8.04 -5.53 4.30
CA SER A 55 -8.69 -6.84 4.14
C SER A 55 -7.85 -7.80 3.29
N GLY A 56 -8.39 -8.33 2.19
CA GLY A 56 -7.93 -9.53 1.52
C GLY A 56 -6.53 -9.43 0.91
N GLU A 57 -6.08 -8.22 0.54
CA GLU A 57 -4.76 -8.03 -0.08
C GLU A 57 -3.61 -8.07 0.94
N THR A 58 -3.86 -7.69 2.21
CA THR A 58 -2.83 -7.71 3.26
C THR A 58 -3.13 -8.65 4.42
N GLN A 59 -4.34 -9.22 4.45
CA GLN A 59 -4.89 -9.99 5.58
C GLN A 59 -4.82 -9.22 6.91
N THR A 60 -4.96 -7.90 6.86
CA THR A 60 -4.99 -7.05 8.06
C THR A 60 -6.43 -6.75 8.44
N GLU A 61 -6.87 -7.21 9.60
CA GLU A 61 -8.17 -6.82 10.14
C GLU A 61 -8.13 -5.41 10.74
N PHE A 62 -8.98 -4.52 10.22
CA PHE A 62 -9.33 -3.20 10.77
C PHE A 62 -8.19 -2.20 10.99
N LEU A 63 -7.14 -2.49 11.75
CA LEU A 63 -6.06 -1.55 12.08
C LEU A 63 -4.67 -2.14 11.85
N HIS A 64 -3.82 -1.39 11.14
CA HIS A 64 -2.40 -1.72 11.04
C HIS A 64 -1.63 -1.45 12.34
N VAL A 65 -2.10 -0.50 13.16
CA VAL A 65 -1.55 -0.14 14.48
C VAL A 65 -2.67 -0.25 15.50
N ALA A 66 -2.61 -1.25 16.36
CA ALA A 66 -3.66 -1.50 17.35
C ALA A 66 -3.63 -0.44 18.48
N PRO A 67 -4.79 -0.10 19.07
CA PRO A 67 -4.85 0.68 20.30
C PRO A 67 -4.05 0.01 21.41
N ARG A 68 -3.47 0.83 22.28
CA ARG A 68 -2.61 0.38 23.38
C ARG A 68 -2.83 1.23 24.62
N VAL A 69 -2.56 0.65 25.77
CA VAL A 69 -2.46 1.43 27.01
C VAL A 69 -1.19 2.29 27.01
N ALA A 70 -1.22 3.40 27.74
CA ALA A 70 -0.06 4.27 27.90
C ALA A 70 1.16 3.49 28.44
N GLY A 71 2.35 3.82 27.94
CA GLY A 71 3.61 3.14 28.32
C GLY A 71 3.81 1.74 27.74
N LYS A 72 2.85 1.16 27.01
CA LYS A 72 3.04 -0.09 26.26
C LYS A 72 3.24 0.18 24.78
N ALA A 73 3.86 -0.74 24.04
CA ALA A 73 3.96 -0.67 22.59
C ALA A 73 2.64 -1.09 21.91
N ALA A 74 2.37 -0.57 20.71
CA ALA A 74 1.24 -1.01 19.90
C ALA A 74 1.54 -2.38 19.31
N VAL A 75 0.50 -3.21 19.14
CA VAL A 75 0.61 -4.36 18.25
C VAL A 75 0.51 -3.85 16.81
N LEU A 76 1.48 -4.23 15.98
CA LEU A 76 1.52 -3.89 14.56
C LEU A 76 1.05 -5.09 13.73
N SER A 77 0.31 -4.81 12.66
CA SER A 77 -0.11 -5.82 11.68
C SER A 77 1.08 -6.53 11.02
N PRO A 78 0.91 -7.77 10.52
CA PRO A 78 1.94 -8.47 9.77
C PRO A 78 2.39 -7.71 8.51
N TYR A 79 1.47 -7.01 7.82
CA TYR A 79 1.79 -6.11 6.70
C TYR A 79 2.93 -5.12 7.04
N LEU A 80 2.88 -4.53 8.25
CA LEU A 80 3.89 -3.57 8.68
C LEU A 80 5.24 -4.21 9.00
N LYS A 81 5.25 -5.45 9.52
CA LYS A 81 6.45 -6.05 10.13
C LYS A 81 7.19 -7.08 9.27
N GLY A 82 6.57 -7.54 8.18
CA GLY A 82 7.02 -8.74 7.50
C GLY A 82 5.92 -9.80 7.49
N THR A 83 5.37 -10.09 6.32
CA THR A 83 4.45 -11.21 6.09
C THR A 83 4.47 -11.66 4.64
N THR A 84 3.81 -12.77 4.41
CA THR A 84 3.52 -13.29 3.08
C THR A 84 2.03 -13.56 2.98
N VAL A 85 1.38 -13.02 1.95
CA VAL A 85 -0.04 -13.16 1.68
C VAL A 85 -0.24 -13.79 0.31
N THR A 86 -1.16 -14.71 0.20
CA THR A 86 -1.58 -15.28 -1.09
C THR A 86 -2.60 -14.34 -1.73
N ASP A 87 -2.28 -13.84 -2.92
CA ASP A 87 -3.21 -13.02 -3.70
C ASP A 87 -4.51 -13.79 -3.97
N PRO A 88 -5.68 -13.22 -3.64
CA PRO A 88 -6.94 -13.97 -3.66
C PRO A 88 -7.48 -14.29 -5.06
N VAL A 89 -6.87 -13.75 -6.12
CA VAL A 89 -7.28 -13.98 -7.52
C VAL A 89 -6.28 -14.88 -8.25
N THR A 90 -5.00 -14.57 -8.12
CA THR A 90 -3.93 -15.23 -8.88
C THR A 90 -3.27 -16.37 -8.12
N HIS A 91 -3.52 -16.47 -6.80
CA HIS A 91 -2.80 -17.34 -5.88
C HIS A 91 -1.29 -17.09 -5.84
N ALA A 92 -0.82 -15.98 -6.41
CA ALA A 92 0.57 -15.58 -6.35
C ALA A 92 0.91 -15.14 -4.92
N THR A 93 2.13 -15.45 -4.51
CA THR A 93 2.67 -15.05 -3.22
C THR A 93 3.09 -13.57 -3.26
N ARG A 94 2.57 -12.76 -2.34
CA ARG A 94 2.92 -11.34 -2.13
C ARG A 94 3.65 -11.20 -0.80
N VAL A 95 4.80 -10.54 -0.81
CA VAL A 95 5.62 -10.31 0.40
C VAL A 95 5.46 -8.85 0.80
N PHE A 96 5.19 -8.62 2.09
CA PHE A 96 5.03 -7.27 2.65
C PHE A 96 5.98 -7.07 3.83
N ASP A 97 6.64 -5.93 3.86
CA ASP A 97 7.39 -5.41 5.00
C ASP A 97 7.40 -3.88 4.89
N ASP A 98 6.27 -3.26 5.21
CA ASP A 98 6.08 -1.82 4.97
C ASP A 98 7.04 -0.98 5.81
N LEU A 99 7.37 -1.39 7.04
CA LEU A 99 8.35 -0.69 7.86
C LEU A 99 9.77 -0.85 7.33
N GLY A 100 10.17 -2.06 6.92
CA GLY A 100 11.46 -2.28 6.27
C GLY A 100 11.60 -1.44 5.00
N ARG A 101 10.58 -1.47 4.13
CA ARG A 101 10.54 -0.65 2.91
C ARG A 101 10.67 0.84 3.22
N ARG A 102 9.91 1.36 4.19
CA ARG A 102 9.99 2.78 4.58
C ARG A 102 11.35 3.15 5.17
N ALA A 103 11.99 2.24 5.91
CA ALA A 103 13.33 2.46 6.43
C ALA A 103 14.35 2.57 5.28
N ASP A 104 14.23 1.73 4.26
CA ASP A 104 15.05 1.81 3.05
C ASP A 104 14.80 3.11 2.26
N ASP A 105 13.53 3.49 2.09
CA ASP A 105 13.15 4.76 1.44
C ASP A 105 13.73 5.96 2.18
N LEU A 106 13.59 5.98 3.52
CA LEU A 106 14.13 7.04 4.36
C LEU A 106 15.66 7.09 4.25
N LYS A 107 16.33 5.93 4.32
CA LYS A 107 17.78 5.81 4.16
C LYS A 107 18.23 6.38 2.81
N ALA A 108 17.51 6.08 1.72
CA ALA A 108 17.82 6.60 0.39
C ALA A 108 17.68 8.13 0.31
N LEU A 109 16.75 8.72 1.07
CA LEU A 109 16.55 10.17 1.12
C LEU A 109 17.59 10.89 1.98
N VAL A 110 17.97 10.32 3.13
CA VAL A 110 18.79 11.02 4.14
C VAL A 110 20.28 10.70 4.03
N CYS A 111 20.65 9.54 3.48
CA CYS A 111 22.05 9.22 3.27
C CYS A 111 22.52 9.88 1.97
N PRO A 112 23.61 10.67 1.99
CA PRO A 112 24.13 11.28 0.78
C PRO A 112 24.47 10.20 -0.24
N SER A 113 23.82 10.25 -1.41
CA SER A 113 24.27 9.45 -2.54
C SER A 113 25.63 10.01 -2.97
N ALA A 114 26.59 9.15 -3.36
CA ALA A 114 27.89 9.59 -3.90
C ALA A 114 27.75 10.58 -5.08
N THR A 115 26.59 10.57 -5.76
CA THR A 115 26.23 11.45 -6.88
C THR A 115 25.64 12.82 -6.47
N GLN A 116 25.12 12.96 -5.25
CA GLN A 116 24.45 14.18 -4.76
C GLN A 116 25.43 15.27 -4.29
N LEU A 117 26.71 14.92 -4.05
CA LEU A 117 27.74 15.87 -3.64
C LEU A 117 28.17 16.86 -4.74
N LYS A 118 27.66 16.75 -5.98
CA LYS A 118 28.10 17.60 -7.11
C LYS A 118 27.08 18.63 -7.61
N SER A 119 25.85 18.67 -7.11
CA SER A 119 24.85 19.61 -7.61
C SER A 119 24.00 20.17 -6.47
N GLY A 120 24.29 21.41 -6.06
CA GLY A 120 23.59 22.15 -5.01
C GLY A 120 22.16 22.60 -5.38
N GLY A 121 21.35 21.73 -5.98
CA GLY A 121 19.93 21.94 -6.21
C GLY A 121 19.13 20.87 -5.46
N VAL A 122 17.93 21.24 -4.97
CA VAL A 122 16.98 20.27 -4.39
C VAL A 122 16.69 19.23 -5.46
N ALA A 123 17.26 18.03 -5.30
CA ALA A 123 16.98 16.93 -6.20
C ALA A 123 15.47 16.60 -6.13
N PRO A 124 14.81 16.33 -7.26
CA PRO A 124 13.45 15.81 -7.24
C PRO A 124 13.39 14.56 -6.36
N SER A 125 12.22 14.31 -5.77
CA SER A 125 12.00 13.11 -4.95
C SER A 125 12.47 11.87 -5.71
N ASN A 126 13.55 11.24 -5.23
CA ASN A 126 14.02 9.94 -5.70
C ASN A 126 13.18 8.82 -5.09
N LEU A 127 12.08 9.13 -4.40
CA LEU A 127 11.17 8.11 -3.93
C LEU A 127 10.68 7.36 -5.16
N PRO A 128 10.89 6.04 -5.24
CA PRO A 128 10.16 5.25 -6.20
C PRO A 128 8.66 5.50 -5.98
N PRO A 129 7.81 5.34 -7.02
CA PRO A 129 6.37 5.18 -6.83
C PRO A 129 6.13 4.18 -5.69
N ALA A 130 5.05 4.33 -4.93
CA ALA A 130 4.80 3.41 -3.82
C ALA A 130 4.91 1.99 -4.37
N ARG A 131 5.91 1.25 -3.87
CA ARG A 131 6.10 -0.15 -4.27
C ARG A 131 5.04 -0.92 -3.51
N VAL A 132 3.84 -0.87 -4.06
CA VAL A 132 2.72 -1.73 -3.74
C VAL A 132 2.82 -2.94 -4.63
#